data_AF-A0A1H0E1E4-F1
#
_entry.id   AF-A0A1H0E1E4-F1
#
_cell.length_a   1.000
_cell.length_b   1.000
_cell.length_c   1.000
_cell.angle_alpha   90.00
_cell.angle_beta   90.00
_cell.angle_gamma   90.00
#
_symmetry.space_group_name_H-M   'P 1'
#
loop_
_entity.id
_entity.type
_entity.pdbx_description
1 polymer ?
#
loop_
_entity_poly.entity_id
_entity_poly.type
_entity_poly.pdbx_seq_one_letter_code
_entity_poly.pdbx_strand_id
1 'polypeptide(L)'
;MLRWGVTEIFSFTETGPDSLAATWGPLRTHRLTWQPGCDLPALLDEWEARLTGLDDPDTAALVTVPSHEVAAAPSLVRHGFAPLTVIAERRAGTPVPPRPAEVRLRPATRADLDVAVELNLHTVRYDSAFGMVTERANTAEHLRTALADVLDRDHEAMWLALHGDTPVGMLYVDMPEHAGWMERFASARPFAYLAHLGVRPDARGTGAGSVLTAHAHDVLDRAGVASTLLHHALPNPCSTPFWYSHGYRPRWTVWVRRPALRSSPGVSALLERPNET
;
A
#
# COMPACT_ATOMS: atom_id res chain seq x y z
N MET A 1 -8.11 29.10 -11.94
CA MET A 1 -8.07 29.34 -10.49
C MET A 1 -9.28 28.63 -9.87
N LEU A 2 -9.20 27.32 -9.67
CA LEU A 2 -10.28 26.55 -9.04
C LEU A 2 -10.13 26.67 -7.53
N ARG A 3 -11.13 27.30 -6.89
CA ARG A 3 -11.31 27.28 -5.44
C ARG A 3 -11.75 25.87 -5.07
N TRP A 4 -10.88 25.12 -4.39
CA TRP A 4 -11.25 23.87 -3.73
C TRP A 4 -12.32 24.21 -2.68
N GLY A 5 -13.51 23.67 -2.87
CA GLY A 5 -14.55 23.64 -1.84
C GLY A 5 -14.00 22.86 -0.64
N VAL A 6 -14.22 23.43 0.55
CA VAL A 6 -13.87 22.95 1.88
C VAL A 6 -13.65 21.42 1.91
N THR A 7 -12.38 21.00 1.90
CA THR A 7 -12.03 19.60 2.16
C THR A 7 -11.89 19.50 3.67
N GLU A 8 -12.71 18.67 4.32
CA GLU A 8 -12.61 18.45 5.76
C GLU A 8 -11.17 18.04 6.11
N ILE A 9 -10.52 18.85 6.95
CA ILE A 9 -9.13 18.64 7.36
C ILE A 9 -9.01 17.33 8.14
N PHE A 10 -10.02 17.00 8.94
CA PHE A 10 -10.14 15.76 9.68
C PHE A 10 -11.32 14.97 9.15
N SER A 11 -11.13 13.67 8.94
CA SER A 11 -12.21 12.77 8.51
C SER A 11 -12.15 11.46 9.27
N PHE A 12 -13.29 10.79 9.36
CA PHE A 12 -13.42 9.47 9.92
C PHE A 12 -14.10 8.54 8.90
N THR A 13 -13.64 7.31 8.80
CA THR A 13 -14.21 6.31 7.90
C THR A 13 -14.30 4.97 8.60
N GLU A 14 -15.46 4.31 8.49
CA GLU A 14 -15.64 2.92 8.84
C GLU A 14 -15.71 2.06 7.58
N THR A 15 -14.85 1.06 7.52
CA THR A 15 -14.82 0.04 6.48
C THR A 15 -15.63 -1.14 6.97
N GLY A 16 -16.59 -1.58 6.15
CA GLY A 16 -17.36 -2.79 6.46
C GLY A 16 -16.42 -3.99 6.66
N PRO A 17 -16.58 -4.76 7.75
CA PRO A 17 -15.72 -5.93 8.02
C PRO A 17 -15.86 -6.99 6.94
N ASP A 18 -16.96 -6.96 6.19
CA ASP A 18 -17.23 -7.82 5.06
C ASP A 18 -16.87 -7.21 3.69
N SER A 19 -15.76 -6.48 3.62
CA SER A 19 -15.27 -5.91 2.36
C SER A 19 -13.81 -6.24 2.13
N LEU A 20 -13.40 -6.33 0.85
CA LEU A 20 -11.99 -6.47 0.50
C LEU A 20 -11.13 -5.33 1.07
N ALA A 21 -11.67 -4.11 1.11
CA ALA A 21 -10.98 -2.93 1.63
C ALA A 21 -10.51 -3.12 3.08
N ALA A 22 -11.24 -3.92 3.88
CA ALA A 22 -10.82 -4.26 5.23
C ALA A 22 -9.42 -4.87 5.20
N THR A 23 -9.13 -5.82 4.29
CA THR A 23 -7.80 -6.50 4.20
C THR A 23 -6.62 -5.52 4.17
N TRP A 24 -6.80 -4.35 3.57
CA TRP A 24 -5.75 -3.36 3.34
C TRP A 24 -5.62 -2.30 4.45
N GLY A 25 -6.34 -2.45 5.57
CA GLY A 25 -6.28 -1.49 6.67
C GLY A 25 -7.07 -1.87 7.94
N PRO A 26 -7.12 -0.98 8.93
CA PRO A 26 -8.03 -1.09 10.06
C PRO A 26 -9.48 -0.82 9.64
N LEU A 27 -10.43 -1.33 10.42
CA LEU A 27 -11.87 -1.10 10.16
C LEU A 27 -12.26 0.37 10.38
N ARG A 28 -11.60 1.08 11.30
CA ARG A 28 -11.90 2.49 11.56
C ARG A 28 -10.66 3.34 11.33
N THR A 29 -10.77 4.34 10.48
CA THR A 29 -9.66 5.19 10.09
C THR A 29 -10.00 6.64 10.37
N HIS A 30 -9.21 7.28 11.23
CA HIS A 30 -9.14 8.72 11.35
C HIS A 30 -8.11 9.23 10.33
N ARG A 31 -8.41 10.24 9.52
CA ARG A 31 -7.42 10.88 8.62
C ARG A 31 -7.30 12.37 8.86
N LEU A 32 -6.07 12.86 8.82
CA LEU A 32 -5.73 14.28 8.71
C LEU A 32 -5.21 14.55 7.29
N THR A 33 -5.95 15.37 6.54
CA THR A 33 -5.59 15.83 5.20
C THR A 33 -4.75 17.10 5.32
N TRP A 34 -3.43 16.92 5.43
CA TRP A 34 -2.50 18.05 5.54
C TRP A 34 -2.24 18.71 4.18
N GLN A 35 -2.08 20.03 4.19
CA GLN A 35 -1.67 20.81 3.02
C GLN A 35 -0.40 21.61 3.31
N PRO A 36 0.47 21.83 2.30
CA PRO A 36 1.64 22.69 2.43
C PRO A 36 1.29 24.07 3.01
N GLY A 37 2.06 24.51 4.00
CA GLY A 37 1.86 25.78 4.69
C GLY A 37 0.96 25.71 5.94
N CYS A 38 0.27 24.59 6.20
CA CYS A 38 -0.46 24.39 7.45
C CYS A 38 0.47 24.01 8.61
N ASP A 39 0.20 24.54 9.81
CA ASP A 39 0.90 24.19 11.06
C ASP A 39 0.53 22.77 11.49
N LEU A 40 1.31 21.78 11.03
CA LEU A 40 1.07 20.37 11.32
C LEU A 40 1.06 20.06 12.83
N PRO A 41 2.01 20.54 13.67
CA PRO A 41 1.92 20.41 15.12
C PRO A 41 0.57 20.83 15.70
N ALA A 42 0.11 22.05 15.39
CA ALA A 42 -1.15 22.56 15.93
C ALA A 42 -2.36 21.71 15.48
N LEU A 43 -2.36 21.24 14.24
CA LEU A 43 -3.40 20.36 13.72
C LEU A 43 -3.39 18.98 14.39
N LEU A 44 -2.22 18.44 14.72
CA LEU A 44 -2.10 17.17 15.43
C LEU A 44 -2.63 17.30 16.87
N ASP A 45 -2.29 18.39 17.57
CA ASP A 45 -2.81 18.68 18.91
C ASP A 45 -4.35 18.81 18.91
N GLU A 46 -4.90 19.55 17.94
CA GLU A 46 -6.34 19.71 17.78
C GLU A 46 -7.04 18.38 17.43
N TRP A 47 -6.38 17.55 16.64
CA TRP A 47 -6.94 16.28 16.17
C TRP A 47 -6.96 15.21 17.26
N GLU A 48 -6.00 15.21 18.18
CA GLU A 48 -5.87 14.21 19.25
C GLU A 48 -7.17 14.05 20.05
N ALA A 49 -7.86 15.15 20.37
CA ALA A 49 -9.12 15.15 21.11
C ALA A 49 -10.31 14.52 20.35
N ARG A 50 -10.16 14.29 19.03
CA ARG A 50 -11.19 13.69 18.16
C ARG A 50 -10.96 12.19 17.91
N LEU A 51 -9.81 11.67 18.30
CA LEU A 51 -9.47 10.28 18.06
C LEU A 51 -10.26 9.36 19.00
N THR A 52 -10.62 8.19 18.48
CA THR A 52 -11.40 7.17 19.17
C THR A 52 -10.73 5.80 19.00
N GLY A 53 -11.23 4.78 19.70
CA GLY A 53 -10.67 3.42 19.65
C GLY A 53 -9.46 3.27 20.56
N LEU A 54 -9.62 3.64 21.84
CA LEU A 54 -8.59 3.49 22.86
C LEU A 54 -8.06 2.05 22.87
N ASP A 55 -6.80 1.91 22.53
CA ASP A 55 -6.07 0.64 22.45
C ASP A 55 -6.68 -0.42 21.50
N ASP A 56 -7.61 -0.02 20.63
CA ASP A 56 -8.25 -0.92 19.65
C ASP A 56 -7.36 -1.05 18.39
N PRO A 57 -6.79 -2.24 18.12
CA PRO A 57 -5.92 -2.46 16.97
C PRO A 57 -6.64 -2.35 15.64
N ASP A 58 -7.98 -2.37 15.58
CA ASP A 58 -8.75 -2.13 14.35
C ASP A 58 -9.13 -0.66 14.16
N THR A 59 -8.42 0.24 14.86
CA THR A 59 -8.45 1.68 14.62
C THR A 59 -7.07 2.21 14.25
N ALA A 60 -6.99 3.17 13.32
CA ALA A 60 -5.74 3.92 13.10
C ALA A 60 -5.99 5.39 12.77
N ALA A 61 -5.01 6.22 13.12
CA ALA A 61 -4.88 7.60 12.69
C ALA A 61 -3.85 7.65 11.55
N LEU A 62 -4.21 8.30 10.44
CA LEU A 62 -3.40 8.41 9.22
C LEU A 62 -3.15 9.86 8.85
N VAL A 63 -1.89 10.18 8.55
CA VAL A 63 -1.49 11.45 7.93
C VAL A 63 -0.74 11.13 6.65
N THR A 64 -1.17 11.69 5.51
CA THR A 64 -0.45 11.51 4.24
C THR A 64 0.25 12.81 3.90
N VAL A 65 1.58 12.77 3.79
CA VAL A 65 2.41 13.94 3.45
C VAL A 65 3.23 13.65 2.18
N PRO A 66 3.60 14.66 1.40
CA PRO A 66 4.58 14.49 0.34
C PRO A 66 5.88 13.92 0.91
N SER A 67 6.48 12.91 0.27
CA SER A 67 7.67 12.24 0.82
C SER A 67 8.90 13.15 0.92
N HIS A 68 8.92 14.27 0.21
CA HIS A 68 9.98 15.28 0.29
C HIS A 68 9.79 16.27 1.45
N GLU A 69 8.62 16.26 2.11
CA GLU A 69 8.31 17.14 3.23
C GLU A 69 8.95 16.63 4.52
N VAL A 70 10.27 16.74 4.60
CA VAL A 70 11.06 16.22 5.74
C VAL A 70 10.76 16.97 7.04
N ALA A 71 10.27 18.21 6.98
CA ALA A 71 9.92 19.01 8.14
C ALA A 71 8.69 18.46 8.91
N ALA A 72 7.85 17.65 8.26
CA ALA A 72 6.71 17.00 8.92
C ALA A 72 7.14 15.86 9.87
N ALA A 73 8.27 15.21 9.60
CA ALA A 73 8.66 13.97 10.27
C ALA A 73 8.85 14.12 11.79
N PRO A 74 9.56 15.15 12.33
CA PRO A 74 9.74 15.29 13.77
C PRO A 74 8.41 15.40 14.54
N SER A 75 7.45 16.14 13.99
CA SER A 75 6.13 16.32 14.61
C SER A 75 5.34 15.02 14.60
N LEU A 76 5.33 14.30 13.48
CA LEU A 76 4.64 13.01 13.35
C LEU A 76 5.23 11.95 14.29
N VAL A 77 6.56 11.86 14.38
CA VAL A 77 7.26 10.93 15.30
C VAL A 77 6.94 11.26 16.76
N ARG A 78 6.95 12.55 17.16
CA ARG A 78 6.59 12.97 18.52
C ARG A 78 5.16 12.56 18.89
N HIS A 79 4.24 12.61 17.94
CA HIS A 79 2.85 12.17 18.12
C HIS A 79 2.67 10.65 17.96
N GLY A 80 3.75 9.87 17.86
CA GLY A 80 3.71 8.41 17.84
C GLY A 80 3.34 7.78 16.50
N PHE A 81 3.42 8.54 15.40
CA PHE A 81 3.24 8.00 14.05
C PHE A 81 4.52 7.35 13.52
N ALA A 82 4.35 6.24 12.81
CA ALA A 82 5.41 5.60 12.05
C ALA A 82 5.13 5.72 10.54
N PRO A 83 6.16 5.90 9.70
CA PRO A 83 5.96 5.88 8.24
C PRO A 83 5.81 4.42 7.80
N LEU A 84 4.60 4.01 7.40
CA LEU A 84 4.32 2.60 7.10
C LEU A 84 4.10 2.32 5.62
N THR A 85 3.52 3.25 4.87
CA THR A 85 3.19 3.03 3.45
C THR A 85 3.73 4.17 2.60
N VAL A 86 4.25 3.84 1.43
CA VAL A 86 4.66 4.81 0.41
C VAL A 86 3.75 4.67 -0.79
N ILE A 87 3.30 5.81 -1.31
CA ILE A 87 2.74 5.92 -2.65
C ILE A 87 3.89 6.33 -3.55
N ALA A 88 4.34 5.38 -4.37
CA ALA A 88 5.45 5.58 -5.28
C ALA A 88 4.94 5.73 -6.71
N GLU A 89 5.66 6.49 -7.52
CA GLU A 89 5.32 6.74 -8.92
C GLU A 89 6.51 6.47 -9.82
N ARG A 90 6.26 5.78 -10.94
CA ARG A 90 7.19 5.61 -12.07
C ARG A 90 6.69 6.46 -13.24
N ARG A 91 7.60 7.15 -13.94
CA ARG A 91 7.30 7.82 -15.22
C ARG A 91 7.49 6.85 -16.38
N ALA A 92 6.66 6.98 -17.42
CA ALA A 92 6.82 6.22 -18.66
C ALA A 92 8.24 6.36 -19.23
N GLY A 93 8.76 5.28 -19.82
CA GLY A 93 10.10 5.27 -20.43
C GLY A 93 11.25 5.33 -19.42
N THR A 94 10.99 5.24 -18.11
CA THR A 94 12.06 5.13 -17.11
C THR A 94 12.81 3.81 -17.31
N PRO A 95 14.12 3.84 -17.63
CA PRO A 95 14.88 2.64 -17.89
C PRO A 95 15.07 1.84 -16.60
N VAL A 96 14.91 0.52 -16.71
CA VAL A 96 15.17 -0.43 -15.63
C VAL A 96 16.19 -1.44 -16.16
N PRO A 97 17.29 -1.72 -15.43
CA PRO A 97 18.24 -2.73 -15.84
C PRO A 97 17.53 -4.08 -16.03
N PRO A 98 17.71 -4.75 -17.18
CA PRO A 98 17.13 -6.07 -17.37
C PRO A 98 17.74 -7.03 -16.36
N ARG A 99 16.89 -7.87 -15.75
CA ARG A 99 17.34 -8.95 -14.88
C ARG A 99 16.98 -10.29 -15.53
N PRO A 100 17.97 -11.16 -15.77
CA PRO A 100 17.67 -12.49 -16.30
C PRO A 100 16.86 -13.26 -15.27
N ALA A 101 15.86 -14.01 -15.74
CA ALA A 101 15.11 -14.97 -14.95
C ALA A 101 14.70 -16.13 -15.86
N GLU A 102 14.76 -17.35 -15.34
CA GLU A 102 14.32 -18.55 -16.04
C GLU A 102 12.82 -18.77 -15.83
N VAL A 103 12.02 -17.79 -16.25
CA VAL A 103 10.56 -17.85 -16.20
C VAL A 103 9.95 -17.48 -17.54
N ARG A 104 8.85 -18.15 -17.88
CA ARG A 104 7.99 -17.81 -19.01
C ARG A 104 6.84 -16.93 -18.51
N LEU A 105 6.55 -15.85 -19.22
CA LEU A 105 5.35 -15.05 -18.96
C LEU A 105 4.19 -15.48 -19.84
N ARG A 106 2.97 -15.37 -19.30
CA ARG A 106 1.74 -15.39 -20.09
C ARG A 106 0.64 -14.56 -19.43
N PRO A 107 -0.36 -14.10 -20.18
CA PRO A 107 -1.60 -13.57 -19.60
C PRO A 107 -2.26 -14.61 -18.68
N ALA A 108 -2.84 -14.13 -17.60
CA ALA A 108 -3.71 -14.93 -16.75
C ALA A 108 -5.08 -15.09 -17.41
N THR A 109 -5.74 -16.22 -17.14
CA THR A 109 -7.08 -16.54 -17.63
C THR A 109 -7.99 -16.84 -16.45
N ARG A 110 -9.30 -16.98 -16.70
CA ARG A 110 -10.26 -17.36 -15.66
C ARG A 110 -9.90 -18.68 -14.96
N ALA A 111 -9.23 -19.60 -15.65
CA ALA A 111 -8.75 -20.86 -15.08
C ALA A 111 -7.65 -20.68 -14.02
N ASP A 112 -7.02 -19.51 -13.98
CA ASP A 112 -5.94 -19.18 -13.04
C ASP A 112 -6.45 -18.54 -11.74
N LEU A 113 -7.77 -18.38 -11.55
CA LEU A 113 -8.33 -17.64 -10.41
C LEU A 113 -7.85 -18.17 -9.06
N ASP A 114 -7.79 -19.48 -8.88
CA ASP A 114 -7.32 -20.08 -7.63
C ASP A 114 -5.84 -19.79 -7.36
N VAL A 115 -5.01 -19.83 -8.40
CA VAL A 115 -3.59 -19.46 -8.36
C VAL A 115 -3.42 -17.97 -8.05
N ALA A 116 -4.23 -17.12 -8.67
CA ALA A 116 -4.20 -15.69 -8.46
C ALA A 116 -4.51 -15.34 -7.00
N VAL A 117 -5.51 -15.99 -6.41
CA VAL A 117 -5.87 -15.79 -5.00
C VAL A 117 -4.77 -16.30 -4.07
N GLU A 118 -4.20 -17.47 -4.34
CA GLU A 118 -3.08 -18.02 -3.56
C GLU A 118 -1.87 -17.07 -3.55
N LEU A 119 -1.46 -16.59 -4.72
CA LEU A 119 -0.35 -15.64 -4.86
C LEU A 119 -0.63 -14.32 -4.14
N ASN A 120 -1.88 -13.84 -4.17
CA ASN A 120 -2.25 -12.62 -3.48
C ASN A 120 -2.21 -12.77 -1.96
N LEU A 121 -2.68 -13.92 -1.45
CA LEU A 121 -2.63 -14.25 -0.02
C LEU A 121 -1.20 -14.34 0.52
N HIS A 122 -0.22 -14.78 -0.28
CA HIS A 122 1.19 -14.75 0.15
C HIS A 122 1.66 -13.32 0.44
N THR A 123 1.27 -12.34 -0.38
CA THR A 123 1.58 -10.93 -0.13
C THR A 123 0.83 -10.40 1.06
N VAL A 124 -0.48 -10.68 1.20
CA VAL A 124 -1.28 -10.24 2.35
C VAL A 124 -0.66 -10.74 3.66
N ARG A 125 -0.34 -12.03 3.73
CA ARG A 125 0.28 -12.64 4.92
C ARG A 125 1.62 -12.02 5.24
N TYR A 126 2.46 -11.84 4.23
CA TYR A 126 3.77 -11.24 4.43
C TYR A 126 3.69 -9.78 4.87
N ASP A 127 2.80 -8.99 4.26
CA ASP A 127 2.64 -7.57 4.56
C ASP A 127 1.88 -7.30 5.87
N SER A 128 1.14 -8.29 6.39
CA SER A 128 0.47 -8.19 7.70
C SER A 128 1.44 -7.90 8.85
N ALA A 129 2.70 -8.30 8.71
CA ALA A 129 3.76 -8.05 9.70
C ALA A 129 4.20 -6.57 9.77
N PHE A 130 3.78 -5.73 8.81
CA PHE A 130 4.20 -4.33 8.70
C PHE A 130 3.15 -3.32 9.19
N GLY A 131 2.07 -3.79 9.81
CA GLY A 131 1.16 -2.98 10.62
C GLY A 131 -0.04 -2.34 9.89
N MET A 132 -0.05 -2.34 8.56
CA MET A 132 -1.20 -1.83 7.79
C MET A 132 -2.16 -2.93 7.33
N VAL A 133 -1.63 -3.97 6.69
CA VAL A 133 -2.43 -5.08 6.17
C VAL A 133 -2.93 -5.95 7.33
N THR A 134 -4.15 -6.48 7.22
CA THR A 134 -4.74 -7.38 8.21
C THR A 134 -5.48 -8.49 7.47
N GLU A 135 -4.91 -9.70 7.45
CA GLU A 135 -5.62 -10.88 6.94
C GLU A 135 -6.85 -11.13 7.82
N ARG A 136 -8.00 -11.32 7.18
CA ARG A 136 -9.28 -11.64 7.84
C ARG A 136 -9.82 -12.96 7.30
N ALA A 137 -10.76 -13.54 8.05
CA ALA A 137 -11.37 -14.83 7.69
C ALA A 137 -11.97 -14.82 6.27
N ASN A 138 -12.50 -13.69 5.82
CA ASN A 138 -13.12 -13.50 4.51
C ASN A 138 -12.16 -12.94 3.43
N THR A 139 -10.87 -12.72 3.73
CA THR A 139 -9.92 -12.14 2.76
C THR A 139 -9.82 -12.96 1.48
N ALA A 140 -9.75 -14.29 1.58
CA ALA A 140 -9.61 -15.17 0.41
C ALA A 140 -10.85 -15.16 -0.49
N GLU A 141 -12.05 -15.03 0.09
CA GLU A 141 -13.32 -14.92 -0.63
C GLU A 141 -13.41 -13.59 -1.36
N HIS A 142 -13.15 -12.49 -0.67
CA HIS A 142 -13.18 -11.14 -1.26
C HIS A 142 -12.12 -10.94 -2.35
N LEU A 143 -10.93 -11.53 -2.16
CA LEU A 143 -9.90 -11.57 -3.22
C LEU A 143 -10.38 -12.35 -4.43
N ARG A 144 -11.14 -13.44 -4.25
CA ARG A 144 -11.70 -14.22 -5.36
C ARG A 144 -12.59 -13.36 -6.23
N THR A 145 -13.52 -12.65 -5.62
CA THR A 145 -14.47 -11.78 -6.32
C THR A 145 -13.73 -10.68 -7.07
N ALA A 146 -12.81 -9.96 -6.40
CA ALA A 146 -12.09 -8.87 -7.05
C ALA A 146 -11.16 -9.35 -8.19
N LEU A 147 -10.47 -10.49 -8.02
CA LEU A 147 -9.59 -11.02 -9.06
C LEU A 147 -10.36 -11.63 -10.22
N ALA A 148 -11.54 -12.20 -9.97
CA ALA A 148 -12.49 -12.59 -11.00
C ALA A 148 -12.89 -11.37 -11.86
N ASP A 149 -13.22 -10.24 -11.24
CA ASP A 149 -13.57 -9.01 -11.97
C ASP A 149 -12.41 -8.50 -12.83
N VAL A 150 -11.16 -8.61 -12.35
CA VAL A 150 -9.96 -8.25 -13.15
C VAL A 150 -9.79 -9.19 -14.34
N LEU A 151 -10.02 -10.49 -14.16
CA LEU A 151 -9.90 -11.51 -15.22
C LEU A 151 -11.01 -11.43 -16.26
N ASP A 152 -12.15 -10.81 -15.93
CA ASP A 152 -13.28 -10.62 -16.85
C ASP A 152 -13.20 -9.32 -17.67
N ARG A 153 -12.16 -8.50 -17.45
CA ARG A 153 -11.91 -7.29 -18.26
C ARG A 153 -11.62 -7.67 -19.71
N ASP A 154 -11.97 -6.76 -20.62
CA ASP A 154 -11.80 -6.91 -22.07
C ASP A 154 -10.37 -6.67 -22.56
N HIS A 155 -9.44 -6.46 -21.64
CA HIS A 155 -8.02 -6.19 -21.91
C HIS A 155 -7.12 -6.98 -20.95
N GLU A 156 -5.90 -7.27 -21.40
CA GLU A 156 -4.89 -7.91 -20.56
C GLU A 156 -4.45 -6.98 -19.42
N ALA A 157 -4.82 -7.34 -18.19
CA ALA A 157 -4.46 -6.59 -16.99
C ALA A 157 -3.68 -7.43 -15.97
N MET A 158 -3.57 -8.75 -16.18
CA MET A 158 -2.96 -9.70 -15.24
C MET A 158 -2.06 -10.70 -15.99
N TRP A 159 -0.85 -10.91 -15.46
CA TRP A 159 0.12 -11.84 -16.02
C TRP A 159 0.72 -12.74 -14.95
N LEU A 160 1.07 -13.96 -15.36
CA LEU A 160 1.75 -14.95 -14.54
C LEU A 160 3.18 -15.18 -15.01
N ALA A 161 4.09 -15.37 -14.06
CA ALA A 161 5.41 -15.94 -14.30
C ALA A 161 5.38 -17.43 -13.98
N LEU A 162 5.86 -18.24 -14.91
CA LEU A 162 5.89 -19.69 -14.79
C LEU A 162 7.33 -20.18 -14.76
N HIS A 163 7.64 -21.05 -13.79
CA HIS A 163 8.84 -21.87 -13.80
C HIS A 163 8.44 -23.28 -14.29
N GLY A 164 8.87 -23.65 -15.50
CA GLY A 164 8.25 -24.75 -16.24
C GLY A 164 6.78 -24.45 -16.50
N ASP A 165 5.89 -25.31 -16.01
CA ASP A 165 4.43 -25.12 -16.11
C ASP A 165 3.79 -24.66 -14.80
N THR A 166 4.60 -24.42 -13.76
CA THR A 166 4.13 -23.99 -12.45
C THR A 166 4.13 -22.47 -12.34
N PRO A 167 2.97 -21.82 -12.10
CA PRO A 167 2.95 -20.40 -11.76
C PRO A 167 3.68 -20.12 -10.44
N VAL A 168 4.63 -19.20 -10.48
CA VAL A 168 5.47 -18.81 -9.32
C VAL A 168 5.28 -17.34 -8.93
N GLY A 169 4.68 -16.52 -9.79
CA GLY A 169 4.37 -15.13 -9.48
C GLY A 169 3.27 -14.57 -10.36
N MET A 170 2.66 -13.48 -9.89
CA MET A 170 1.57 -12.76 -10.55
C MET A 170 1.77 -11.27 -10.39
N LEU A 171 1.41 -10.52 -11.43
CA LEU A 171 1.23 -9.07 -11.37
C LEU A 171 -0.08 -8.71 -12.06
N TYR A 172 -0.85 -7.79 -11.46
CA TYR A 172 -1.94 -7.13 -12.18
C TYR A 172 -1.96 -5.62 -11.96
N VAL A 173 -2.55 -4.94 -12.94
CA VAL A 173 -2.66 -3.48 -13.00
C VAL A 173 -4.12 -3.06 -13.14
N ASP A 174 -4.44 -1.87 -12.63
CA ASP A 174 -5.61 -1.12 -13.03
C ASP A 174 -5.21 -0.10 -14.10
N MET A 175 -5.80 -0.24 -15.28
CA MET A 175 -5.68 0.71 -16.38
C MET A 175 -6.32 2.07 -16.01
N PRO A 176 -6.07 3.16 -16.74
CA PRO A 176 -6.53 4.51 -16.36
C PRO A 176 -8.02 4.63 -16.01
N GLU A 177 -8.88 3.89 -16.69
CA GLU A 177 -10.33 3.79 -16.45
C GLU A 177 -10.70 3.16 -15.10
N HIS A 178 -9.80 2.38 -14.50
CA HIS A 178 -9.97 1.71 -13.21
C HIS A 178 -9.14 2.34 -12.08
N ALA A 179 -8.16 3.19 -12.41
CA ALA A 179 -7.22 3.78 -11.45
C ALA A 179 -7.69 5.10 -10.82
N GLY A 180 -8.88 5.62 -11.17
CA GLY A 180 -9.34 6.97 -10.80
C GLY A 180 -9.29 7.31 -9.30
N TRP A 181 -9.42 6.32 -8.42
CA TRP A 181 -9.32 6.51 -6.96
C TRP A 181 -7.94 7.04 -6.49
N MET A 182 -6.90 6.92 -7.31
CA MET A 182 -5.55 7.43 -7.06
C MET A 182 -5.26 8.82 -7.64
N GLU A 183 -6.26 9.46 -8.24
CA GLU A 183 -6.11 10.72 -8.99
C GLU A 183 -5.40 11.83 -8.20
N ARG A 184 -5.70 11.96 -6.91
CA ARG A 184 -5.09 12.99 -6.04
C ARG A 184 -3.58 12.84 -5.82
N PHE A 185 -3.03 11.65 -6.10
CA PHE A 185 -1.62 11.34 -5.89
C PHE A 185 -0.80 11.36 -7.18
N ALA A 186 -1.46 11.25 -8.34
CA ALA A 186 -0.81 11.19 -9.64
C ALA A 186 -0.24 12.55 -10.05
N SER A 187 0.99 12.56 -10.57
CA SER A 187 1.63 13.79 -11.03
C SER A 187 1.71 13.91 -12.56
N ALA A 188 1.18 12.93 -13.30
CA ALA A 188 0.91 13.02 -14.74
C ALA A 188 -0.31 12.16 -15.11
N ARG A 189 -0.79 12.35 -16.34
CA ARG A 189 -1.96 11.65 -16.90
C ARG A 189 -1.69 11.27 -18.37
N PRO A 190 -2.34 10.20 -18.88
CA PRO A 190 -3.11 9.21 -18.13
C PRO A 190 -2.19 8.42 -17.18
N PHE A 191 -2.73 7.93 -16.07
CA PHE A 191 -1.96 7.14 -15.10
C PHE A 191 -2.63 5.78 -14.88
N ALA A 192 -1.84 4.77 -14.56
CA ALA A 192 -2.30 3.44 -14.17
C ALA A 192 -1.86 3.13 -12.73
N TYR A 193 -2.43 2.10 -12.13
CA TYR A 193 -2.07 1.64 -10.80
C TYR A 193 -1.59 0.19 -10.85
N LEU A 194 -0.36 -0.07 -10.39
CA LEU A 194 0.14 -1.43 -10.19
C LEU A 194 -0.44 -1.93 -8.87
N ALA A 195 -1.51 -2.72 -8.99
CA ALA A 195 -2.34 -3.11 -7.87
C ALA A 195 -1.74 -4.23 -7.04
N HIS A 196 -1.01 -5.15 -7.69
CA HIS A 196 -0.35 -6.24 -6.99
C HIS A 196 0.85 -6.76 -7.76
N LEU A 197 1.89 -7.12 -7.02
CA LEU A 197 2.93 -8.05 -7.43
C LEU A 197 3.17 -9.03 -6.29
N GLY A 198 3.10 -10.32 -6.60
CA GLY A 198 3.33 -11.41 -5.65
C GLY A 198 4.20 -12.49 -6.29
N VAL A 199 5.14 -13.02 -5.51
CA VAL A 199 5.96 -14.18 -5.89
C VAL A 199 5.95 -15.14 -4.71
N ARG A 200 5.76 -16.44 -5.00
CA ARG A 200 5.77 -17.48 -3.98
C ARG A 200 7.06 -17.43 -3.16
N PRO A 201 7.01 -17.70 -1.84
CA PRO A 201 8.18 -17.56 -0.96
C PRO A 201 9.43 -18.32 -1.45
N ASP A 202 9.26 -19.53 -1.96
CA ASP A 202 10.30 -20.42 -2.49
C ASP A 202 10.88 -19.97 -3.84
N ALA A 203 10.17 -19.12 -4.57
CA ALA A 203 10.61 -18.55 -5.84
C ALA A 203 11.13 -17.11 -5.72
N ARG A 204 11.26 -16.55 -4.51
CA ARG A 204 11.82 -15.20 -4.31
C ARG A 204 13.30 -15.18 -4.65
N GLY A 205 13.78 -14.05 -5.17
CA GLY A 205 15.18 -13.89 -5.58
C GLY A 205 15.54 -14.50 -6.94
N THR A 206 14.61 -15.19 -7.61
CA THR A 206 14.81 -15.79 -8.96
C THR A 206 14.71 -14.81 -10.12
N GLY A 207 14.31 -13.55 -9.86
CA GLY A 207 14.07 -12.54 -10.89
C GLY A 207 12.65 -12.52 -11.46
N ALA A 208 11.76 -13.45 -11.09
CA ALA A 208 10.39 -13.54 -11.59
C ALA A 208 9.60 -12.21 -11.47
N GLY A 209 9.67 -11.55 -10.31
CA GLY A 209 9.01 -10.26 -10.10
C GLY A 209 9.58 -9.14 -10.98
N SER A 210 10.88 -9.19 -11.31
CA SER A 210 11.51 -8.19 -12.18
C SER A 210 11.03 -8.35 -13.63
N VAL A 211 10.93 -9.59 -14.11
CA VAL A 211 10.42 -9.88 -15.46
C VAL A 211 8.94 -9.52 -15.58
N LEU A 212 8.11 -9.85 -14.58
CA LEU A 212 6.70 -9.40 -14.53
C LEU A 212 6.58 -7.87 -14.57
N THR A 213 7.37 -7.18 -13.77
CA THR A 213 7.34 -5.72 -13.68
C THR A 213 7.77 -5.06 -14.98
N ALA A 214 8.84 -5.56 -15.61
CA ALA A 214 9.31 -5.07 -16.90
C ALA A 214 8.25 -5.25 -18.00
N HIS A 215 7.60 -6.41 -18.05
CA HIS A 215 6.51 -6.68 -18.99
C HIS A 215 5.32 -5.74 -18.76
N ALA A 216 4.88 -5.57 -17.51
CA ALA A 216 3.78 -4.67 -17.19
C ALA A 216 4.10 -3.21 -17.55
N HIS A 217 5.32 -2.74 -17.26
CA HIS A 217 5.75 -1.40 -17.65
C HIS A 217 5.76 -1.20 -19.16
N ASP A 218 6.23 -2.19 -19.92
CA ASP A 218 6.22 -2.15 -21.39
C ASP A 218 4.80 -2.11 -21.96
N VAL A 219 3.86 -2.89 -21.40
CA VAL A 219 2.43 -2.81 -21.74
C VAL A 219 1.87 -1.42 -21.47
N LEU A 220 2.11 -0.86 -20.29
CA LEU A 220 1.60 0.46 -19.89
C LEU A 220 2.22 1.59 -20.74
N ASP A 221 3.54 1.55 -20.97
CA ASP A 221 4.26 2.54 -21.75
C ASP A 221 3.75 2.52 -23.22
N ARG A 222 3.52 1.34 -23.82
CA ARG A 222 2.90 1.21 -25.16
C ARG A 222 1.46 1.69 -25.22
N ALA A 223 0.71 1.57 -24.13
CA ALA A 223 -0.66 2.09 -24.03
C ALA A 223 -0.72 3.62 -23.83
N GLY A 224 0.43 4.31 -23.81
CA GLY A 224 0.50 5.77 -23.64
C GLY A 224 0.24 6.23 -22.21
N VAL A 225 0.35 5.34 -21.21
CA VAL A 225 0.27 5.69 -19.80
C VAL A 225 1.48 6.52 -19.41
N ALA A 226 1.26 7.75 -18.93
CA ALA A 226 2.33 8.70 -18.57
C ALA A 226 2.98 8.37 -17.22
N SER A 227 2.24 7.77 -16.29
CA SER A 227 2.80 7.30 -15.02
C SER A 227 2.07 6.10 -14.42
N THR A 228 2.82 5.31 -13.65
CA THR A 228 2.30 4.18 -12.89
C THR A 228 2.47 4.46 -11.40
N LEU A 229 1.39 4.39 -10.63
CA LEU A 229 1.41 4.49 -9.17
C LEU A 229 1.36 3.10 -8.53
N LEU A 230 1.89 2.96 -7.33
CA LEU A 230 1.67 1.81 -6.45
C LEU A 230 1.75 2.20 -4.98
N HIS A 231 1.19 1.35 -4.14
CA HIS A 231 1.49 1.34 -2.71
C HIS A 231 2.52 0.25 -2.40
N HIS A 232 3.47 0.55 -1.51
CA HIS A 232 4.26 -0.49 -0.86
C HIS A 232 4.45 -0.19 0.62
N ALA A 233 4.59 -1.24 1.43
CA ALA A 233 5.01 -1.10 2.82
C ALA A 233 6.45 -0.59 2.87
N LEU A 234 6.69 0.53 3.54
CA LEU A 234 8.03 1.10 3.72
C LEU A 234 8.98 0.15 4.49
N PRO A 235 8.57 -0.50 5.59
CA PRO A 235 9.48 -1.39 6.33
C PRO A 235 9.68 -2.76 5.66
N ASN A 236 8.98 -3.05 4.55
CA ASN A 236 9.14 -4.32 3.84
C ASN A 236 10.53 -4.36 3.15
N PRO A 237 11.46 -5.22 3.61
CA PRO A 237 12.84 -5.23 3.15
C PRO A 237 12.99 -5.78 1.73
N CYS A 238 11.98 -6.48 1.21
CA CYS A 238 11.96 -6.96 -0.16
C CYS A 238 11.37 -5.90 -1.09
N SER A 239 10.24 -5.29 -0.70
CA SER A 239 9.43 -4.41 -1.55
C SER A 239 10.09 -3.06 -1.79
N THR A 240 10.57 -2.39 -0.73
CA THR A 240 11.16 -1.05 -0.83
C THR A 240 12.36 -0.98 -1.79
N PRO A 241 13.44 -1.79 -1.64
CA PRO A 241 14.55 -1.74 -2.60
C PRO A 241 14.14 -2.24 -3.99
N PHE A 242 13.19 -3.19 -4.06
CA PHE A 242 12.69 -3.70 -5.33
C PHE A 242 12.07 -2.57 -6.16
N TRP A 243 11.09 -1.85 -5.65
CA TRP A 243 10.39 -0.80 -6.40
C TRP A 243 11.31 0.34 -6.81
N TYR A 244 12.20 0.78 -5.91
CA TYR A 244 13.16 1.84 -6.24
C TYR A 244 14.14 1.42 -7.33
N SER A 245 14.51 0.13 -7.38
CA SER A 245 15.32 -0.41 -8.48
C SER A 245 14.56 -0.56 -9.80
N HIS A 246 13.23 -0.47 -9.79
CA HIS A 246 12.35 -0.49 -10.97
C HIS A 246 11.83 0.90 -11.36
N GLY A 247 12.56 1.96 -10.98
CA GLY A 247 12.28 3.32 -11.43
C GLY A 247 11.20 4.06 -10.65
N TYR A 248 10.60 3.44 -9.63
CA TYR A 248 9.65 4.12 -8.76
C TYR A 248 10.36 5.09 -7.82
N ARG A 249 9.75 6.26 -7.61
CA ARG A 249 10.19 7.25 -6.63
C ARG A 249 9.11 7.49 -5.59
N PRO A 250 9.46 7.63 -4.30
CA PRO A 250 8.47 7.94 -3.27
C PRO A 250 7.89 9.34 -3.55
N ARG A 251 6.56 9.44 -3.64
CA ARG A 251 5.84 10.70 -3.85
C ARG A 251 5.11 11.14 -2.60
N TRP A 252 4.46 10.19 -1.94
CA TRP A 252 3.74 10.41 -0.69
C TRP A 252 4.07 9.32 0.32
N THR A 253 4.12 9.71 1.60
CA THR A 253 4.29 8.80 2.72
C THR A 253 3.04 8.86 3.58
N VAL A 254 2.44 7.70 3.84
CA VAL A 254 1.36 7.53 4.81
C VAL A 254 1.98 7.18 6.15
N TRP A 255 1.84 8.12 7.07
CA TRP A 255 2.22 7.99 8.46
C TRP A 255 1.04 7.47 9.25
N VAL A 256 1.28 6.49 10.09
CA VAL A 256 0.23 5.70 10.74
C VAL A 256 0.51 5.62 12.23
N ARG A 257 -0.53 5.85 13.02
CA ARG A 257 -0.59 5.48 14.43
C ARG A 257 -1.72 4.50 14.64
N ARG A 258 -1.38 3.28 15.06
CA ARG A 258 -2.29 2.15 15.26
C ARG A 258 -1.99 1.50 16.62
N PRO A 259 -2.93 1.39 17.58
CA PRO A 259 -4.26 2.00 17.64
C PRO A 259 -4.28 3.52 17.41
N ALA A 260 -5.41 4.07 16.98
CA ALA A 260 -5.55 5.51 16.70
C ALA A 260 -5.37 6.36 17.96
N LEU A 261 -6.09 5.99 19.02
CA LEU A 261 -5.96 6.52 20.37
C LEU A 261 -5.28 5.47 21.24
N ARG A 262 -4.28 5.88 22.03
CA ARG A 262 -3.50 4.99 22.88
C ARG A 262 -3.57 5.44 24.32
N SER A 263 -3.63 4.50 25.25
CA SER A 263 -3.38 4.81 26.65
C SER A 263 -1.99 5.43 26.77
N SER A 264 -1.86 6.53 27.52
CA SER A 264 -0.52 7.02 27.87
C SER A 264 0.21 5.87 28.55
N PRO A 265 1.46 5.54 28.15
CA PRO A 265 2.23 4.54 28.88
C PRO A 265 2.32 5.05 30.32
N GLY A 266 1.61 4.40 31.23
CA GLY A 266 1.70 4.71 32.63
C GLY A 266 3.17 4.67 32.99
N VAL A 267 3.66 5.73 33.64
CA VAL A 267 4.91 5.66 34.40
C VAL A 267 4.80 4.36 35.20
N SER A 268 5.55 3.33 34.79
CA SER A 268 5.58 2.07 35.52
C SER A 268 5.94 2.47 36.94
N ALA A 269 4.97 2.37 37.85
CA ALA A 269 5.18 2.67 39.25
C ALA A 269 6.43 1.89 39.64
N LEU A 270 7.49 2.63 39.99
CA LEU A 270 8.72 2.06 40.51
C LEU A 270 8.29 1.08 41.60
N LEU A 271 8.53 -0.21 41.38
CA LEU A 271 8.41 -1.23 42.40
C LEU A 271 9.21 -0.72 43.60
N GLU A 272 8.50 -0.26 44.64
CA GLU A 272 9.09 0.04 45.93
C GLU A 272 9.82 -1.23 46.36
N ARG A 273 11.15 -1.15 46.39
CA ARG A 273 11.95 -2.21 46.99
C ARG A 273 11.60 -2.21 48.48
N PRO A 274 11.21 -3.34 49.07
CA PRO A 274 11.04 -3.41 50.52
C PRO A 274 12.38 -3.11 51.19
N ASN A 275 12.36 -2.20 52.16
CA ASN A 275 13.48 -1.99 53.08
C ASN A 275 13.72 -3.28 53.85
N GLU A 276 14.88 -3.92 53.60
CA GLU A 276 15.42 -4.91 54.52
C GLU A 276 16.04 -4.17 55.71
N THR A 277 15.48 -4.42 56.89
CA THR A 277 16.12 -4.26 58.21
C THR A 277 16.86 -5.53 58.59
#